data_AF-A0A925J7F5-F1
#
_entry.id   AF-A0A925J7F5-F1
#
_cell.length_a   1.000
_cell.length_b   1.000
_cell.length_c   1.000
_cell.angle_alpha   90.00
_cell.angle_beta   90.00
_cell.angle_gamma   90.00
#
_symmetry.space_group_name_H-M   'P 1'
#
loop_
_entity.id
_entity.type
_entity.pdbx_description
1 polymer ?
#
loop_
_entity_poly.entity_id
_entity_poly.type
_entity_poly.pdbx_seq_one_letter_code
_entity_poly.pdbx_strand_id
1 'polypeptide(L)'
;SQKSKEFEKTPKTEKEAVDYAFEILSNVAQANSTQWSIVYDQKRSMIYFRTRQSPSIKSVDMKAFDYACGTPVKIIDIDTKTAGDISASFKNYSREANRDLIERAFGGTDFLKGLPQTAKDGYAAFPERFACSNTVNTAKAQTQHTANMFHYIAYPALYVYKQLVSS
;
A
#
# COMPACT_ATOMS: atom_id res chain seq x y z
N SER A 1 25.86 -9.06 0.52
CA SER A 1 27.00 -8.78 -0.37
C SER A 1 28.15 -8.16 0.43
N GLN A 2 29.34 -7.91 -0.14
CA GLN A 2 30.39 -7.13 0.54
C GLN A 2 29.88 -5.75 1.00
N LYS A 3 29.05 -5.08 0.18
CA LYS A 3 28.38 -3.82 0.53
C LYS A 3 27.50 -3.93 1.79
N SER A 4 26.73 -5.01 1.96
CA SER A 4 25.88 -5.20 3.16
C SER A 4 26.71 -5.34 4.42
N LYS A 5 27.80 -6.12 4.35
CA LYS A 5 28.73 -6.29 5.49
C LYS A 5 29.44 -4.99 5.86
N GLU A 6 29.64 -4.09 4.91
CA GLU A 6 30.22 -2.77 5.16
C GLU A 6 29.21 -1.80 5.77
N PHE A 7 27.96 -1.85 5.30
CA PHE A 7 26.87 -1.01 5.80
C PHE A 7 26.61 -1.25 7.30
N GLU A 8 26.74 -2.48 7.78
CA GLU A 8 26.50 -2.88 9.19
C GLU A 8 27.57 -2.38 10.18
N LYS A 9 28.76 -1.97 9.71
CA LYS A 9 29.90 -1.68 10.60
C LYS A 9 29.82 -0.35 11.36
N THR A 10 28.98 0.58 10.91
CA THR A 10 28.92 1.93 11.46
C THR A 10 27.47 2.40 11.60
N PRO A 11 27.12 3.14 12.68
CA PRO A 11 25.82 3.77 12.78
C PRO A 11 25.56 4.68 11.58
N LYS A 12 24.40 4.53 10.96
CA LYS A 12 23.98 5.35 9.82
C LYS A 12 23.00 6.42 10.25
N THR A 13 23.09 7.58 9.62
CA THR A 13 22.01 8.56 9.63
C THR A 13 20.77 7.96 8.97
N GLU A 14 19.63 8.59 9.18
CA GLU A 14 18.37 8.21 8.52
C GLU A 14 18.50 8.18 7.01
N LYS A 15 19.04 9.28 6.48
CA LYS A 15 19.18 9.49 5.05
C LYS A 15 20.06 8.41 4.42
N GLU A 16 21.21 8.11 5.03
CA GLU A 16 22.10 7.06 4.52
C GLU A 16 21.43 5.68 4.50
N ALA A 17 20.63 5.37 5.53
CA ALA A 17 19.93 4.08 5.59
C ALA A 17 18.81 3.97 4.53
N VAL A 18 18.03 5.03 4.36
CA VAL A 18 16.97 5.09 3.35
C VAL A 18 17.55 5.05 1.94
N ASP A 19 18.61 5.83 1.68
CA ASP A 19 19.29 5.86 0.38
C ASP A 19 19.86 4.47 0.03
N TYR A 20 20.51 3.80 0.98
CA TYR A 20 21.03 2.45 0.79
C TYR A 20 19.92 1.42 0.51
N ALA A 21 18.78 1.52 1.21
CA ALA A 21 17.64 0.65 0.97
C ALA A 21 17.08 0.84 -0.45
N PHE A 22 16.93 2.09 -0.92
CA PHE A 22 16.49 2.36 -2.30
C PHE A 22 17.51 1.93 -3.35
N GLU A 23 18.82 1.97 -3.05
CA GLU A 23 19.86 1.39 -3.93
C GLU A 23 19.64 -0.11 -4.10
N ILE A 24 19.44 -0.85 -3.01
CA ILE A 24 19.16 -2.29 -3.07
C ILE A 24 17.88 -2.55 -3.87
N LEU A 25 16.80 -1.82 -3.58
CA LEU A 25 15.54 -1.97 -4.30
C LEU A 25 15.69 -1.66 -5.80
N SER A 26 16.54 -0.70 -6.16
CA SER A 26 16.87 -0.41 -7.56
C SER A 26 17.59 -1.56 -8.24
N ASN A 27 18.47 -2.27 -7.54
CA ASN A 27 19.23 -3.39 -8.11
C ASN A 27 18.39 -4.64 -8.36
N VAL A 28 17.28 -4.81 -7.62
CA VAL A 28 16.34 -5.93 -7.80
C VAL A 28 15.08 -5.56 -8.57
N ALA A 29 14.94 -4.29 -8.95
CA ALA A 29 13.79 -3.81 -9.71
C ALA A 29 13.76 -4.44 -11.11
N GLN A 30 12.57 -4.82 -11.54
CA GLN A 30 12.32 -5.24 -12.91
C GLN A 30 11.81 -4.03 -13.68
N ALA A 31 12.62 -3.49 -14.59
CA ALA A 31 12.43 -2.17 -15.21
C ALA A 31 10.98 -1.90 -15.71
N ASN A 32 10.32 -2.91 -16.28
CA ASN A 32 8.97 -2.76 -16.84
C ASN A 32 7.84 -3.24 -15.91
N SER A 33 8.18 -3.92 -14.80
CA SER A 33 7.20 -4.57 -13.93
C SER A 33 7.09 -3.90 -12.56
N THR A 34 8.20 -3.40 -12.00
CA THR A 34 8.22 -2.71 -10.71
C THR A 34 7.53 -1.36 -10.82
N GLN A 35 6.35 -1.23 -10.23
CA GLN A 35 5.56 0.00 -10.26
C GLN A 35 5.85 0.94 -9.09
N TRP A 36 6.35 0.41 -7.98
CA TRP A 36 6.69 1.17 -6.77
C TRP A 36 7.82 0.51 -5.99
N SER A 37 8.50 1.30 -5.18
CA SER A 37 9.49 0.86 -4.20
C SER A 37 9.17 1.52 -2.87
N ILE A 38 9.17 0.75 -1.78
CA ILE A 38 8.76 1.21 -0.45
C ILE A 38 9.80 0.75 0.57
N VAL A 39 10.21 1.67 1.45
CA VAL A 39 11.11 1.42 2.59
C VAL A 39 10.34 1.76 3.87
N TYR A 40 10.30 0.82 4.80
CA TYR A 40 9.67 1.00 6.11
C TYR A 40 10.77 1.20 7.17
N ASP A 41 10.88 2.40 7.75
CA ASP A 41 11.71 2.65 8.93
C ASP A 41 10.86 2.49 10.19
N GLN A 42 10.86 1.27 10.73
CA GLN A 42 10.10 0.92 11.92
C GLN A 42 10.62 1.65 13.17
N LYS A 43 11.92 1.94 13.25
CA LYS A 43 12.53 2.60 14.41
C LYS A 43 12.00 4.02 14.57
N ARG A 44 11.81 4.73 13.45
CA ARG A 44 11.35 6.13 13.46
C ARG A 44 9.86 6.26 13.18
N SER A 45 9.20 5.17 12.81
CA SER A 45 7.81 5.15 12.34
C SER A 45 7.61 5.98 11.07
N MET A 46 8.51 5.80 10.10
CA MET A 46 8.48 6.49 8.81
C MET A 46 8.25 5.49 7.67
N ILE A 47 7.45 5.89 6.68
CA ILE A 47 7.34 5.19 5.40
C ILE A 47 7.96 6.06 4.33
N TYR A 48 8.82 5.49 3.50
CA TYR A 48 9.38 6.14 2.33
C TYR A 48 8.94 5.40 1.08
N PHE A 49 8.49 6.11 0.05
CA PHE A 49 8.15 5.47 -1.22
C PHE A 49 8.43 6.33 -2.43
N ARG A 50 8.55 5.67 -3.58
CA ARG A 50 8.51 6.28 -4.91
C ARG A 50 7.78 5.36 -5.86
N THR A 51 7.17 5.91 -6.90
CA THR A 51 6.50 5.14 -7.95
C THR A 51 7.23 5.33 -9.27
N ARG A 52 6.93 4.45 -10.24
CA ARG A 52 7.42 4.60 -11.61
C ARG A 52 6.98 5.93 -12.23
N GLN A 53 5.78 6.41 -11.90
CA GLN A 53 5.21 7.65 -12.44
C GLN A 53 5.62 8.91 -11.63
N SER A 54 6.08 8.73 -10.40
CA SER A 54 6.53 9.79 -9.50
C SER A 54 7.82 9.35 -8.79
N PRO A 55 8.99 9.51 -9.44
CA PRO A 55 10.25 8.92 -8.99
C PRO A 55 10.88 9.62 -7.78
N SER A 56 10.49 10.86 -7.49
CA SER A 56 10.95 11.58 -6.29
C SER A 56 10.44 10.89 -5.04
N ILE A 57 11.31 10.66 -4.05
CA ILE A 57 10.95 10.00 -2.80
C ILE A 57 9.96 10.87 -2.00
N LYS A 58 8.91 10.23 -1.52
CA LYS A 58 7.96 10.76 -0.54
C LYS A 58 8.21 10.09 0.80
N SER A 59 8.01 10.84 1.88
CA SER A 59 8.06 10.33 3.24
C SER A 59 6.74 10.59 3.95
N VAL A 60 6.36 9.66 4.83
CA VAL A 60 5.17 9.73 5.66
C VAL A 60 5.59 9.44 7.08
N ASP A 61 5.45 10.43 7.96
CA ASP A 61 5.54 10.23 9.41
C ASP A 61 4.24 9.61 9.93
N MET A 62 4.32 8.35 10.34
CA MET A 62 3.17 7.61 10.86
C MET A 62 2.70 8.16 12.21
N LYS A 63 3.53 8.90 12.95
CA LYS A 63 3.12 9.54 14.21
C LYS A 63 2.26 10.80 13.97
N ALA A 64 2.17 11.28 12.74
CA ALA A 64 1.35 12.44 12.38
C ALA A 64 -0.16 12.12 12.29
N PHE A 65 -0.55 10.85 12.43
CA PHE A 65 -1.93 10.40 12.30
C PHE A 65 -2.52 9.99 13.66
N ASP A 66 -3.83 10.21 13.78
CA ASP A 66 -4.63 9.64 14.88
C ASP A 66 -5.21 8.30 14.42
N TYR A 67 -5.01 7.26 15.23
CA TYR A 67 -5.41 5.87 14.97
C TYR A 67 -6.59 5.42 15.83
N ALA A 68 -7.17 6.31 16.64
CA ALA A 68 -8.33 5.97 17.46
C ALA A 68 -9.53 5.57 16.58
N CYS A 69 -10.33 4.60 17.03
CA CYS A 69 -11.59 4.33 16.35
C CYS A 69 -12.46 5.60 16.31
N GLY A 70 -13.08 5.86 15.16
CA GLY A 70 -13.90 7.06 14.93
C GLY A 70 -13.15 8.22 14.26
N THR A 71 -11.81 8.16 14.18
CA THR A 71 -11.05 9.13 13.38
C THR A 71 -11.25 8.88 11.89
N PRO A 72 -11.33 9.92 11.04
CA PRO A 72 -11.46 9.73 9.60
C PRO A 72 -10.29 8.93 9.01
N VAL A 73 -10.60 7.91 8.19
CA VAL A 73 -9.61 7.22 7.37
C VAL A 73 -8.93 8.22 6.44
N LYS A 74 -7.62 8.10 6.29
CA LYS A 74 -6.80 8.99 5.47
C LYS A 74 -6.36 8.32 4.18
N ILE A 75 -6.45 9.03 3.07
CA ILE A 75 -6.01 8.59 1.74
C ILE A 75 -5.13 9.64 1.08
N ILE A 76 -4.29 9.19 0.16
CA ILE A 76 -3.51 10.05 -0.74
C ILE A 76 -3.37 9.37 -2.09
N ASP A 77 -3.22 10.18 -3.15
CA ASP A 77 -2.77 9.68 -4.44
C ASP A 77 -1.29 9.29 -4.37
N ILE A 78 -0.99 8.02 -4.62
CA ILE A 78 0.37 7.46 -4.57
C ILE A 78 1.29 8.10 -5.63
N ASP A 79 0.73 8.63 -6.72
CA ASP A 79 1.48 9.27 -7.81
C ASP A 79 1.62 10.79 -7.65
N THR A 80 1.28 11.34 -6.47
CA THR A 80 1.47 12.76 -6.12
C THR A 80 2.87 13.24 -6.48
N LYS A 81 2.98 14.44 -7.05
CA LYS A 81 4.26 14.99 -7.52
C LYS A 81 5.09 15.64 -6.40
N THR A 82 4.47 15.93 -5.26
CA THR A 82 5.17 16.44 -4.08
C THR A 82 6.25 15.45 -3.63
N ALA A 83 7.44 15.96 -3.32
CA ALA A 83 8.56 15.21 -2.78
C ALA A 83 8.77 15.55 -1.29
N GLY A 84 9.47 14.67 -0.56
CA GLY A 84 9.69 14.86 0.87
C GLY A 84 8.46 14.49 1.70
N ASP A 85 8.30 15.15 2.85
CA ASP A 85 7.22 14.85 3.79
C ASP A 85 5.85 15.27 3.24
N ILE A 86 4.99 14.29 3.08
CA ILE A 86 3.63 14.43 2.57
C ILE A 86 2.56 14.09 3.63
N SER A 87 2.92 13.89 4.91
CA SER A 87 1.97 13.53 5.97
C SER A 87 0.77 14.47 6.03
N ALA A 88 1.00 15.78 5.92
CA ALA A 88 -0.06 16.79 5.93
C ALA A 88 -0.91 16.85 4.64
N SER A 89 -0.50 16.15 3.57
CA SER A 89 -1.20 16.13 2.28
C SER A 89 -2.32 15.08 2.21
N PHE A 90 -2.41 14.20 3.21
CA PHE A 90 -3.46 13.19 3.27
C PHE A 90 -4.83 13.82 3.48
N LYS A 91 -5.82 13.30 2.75
CA LYS A 91 -7.21 13.75 2.80
C LYS A 91 -8.07 12.70 3.47
N ASN A 92 -9.23 13.10 3.97
CA ASN A 92 -10.22 12.14 4.46
C ASN A 92 -10.69 11.27 3.30
N TYR A 93 -10.84 9.98 3.55
CA TYR A 93 -11.48 9.04 2.64
C TYR A 93 -12.91 9.49 2.34
N SER A 94 -13.30 9.35 1.08
CA SER A 94 -14.70 9.37 0.65
C SER A 94 -14.88 8.28 -0.41
N ARG A 95 -16.10 7.73 -0.50
CA ARG A 95 -16.41 6.73 -1.52
C ARG A 95 -16.22 7.29 -2.92
N GLU A 96 -16.57 8.55 -3.12
CA GLU A 96 -16.43 9.27 -4.39
C GLU A 96 -14.95 9.36 -4.80
N ALA A 97 -14.07 9.75 -3.87
CA ALA A 97 -12.63 9.82 -4.14
C ALA A 97 -12.06 8.44 -4.53
N ASN A 98 -12.51 7.36 -3.87
CA ASN A 98 -12.11 6.01 -4.23
C ASN A 98 -12.73 5.56 -5.57
N ARG A 99 -13.97 5.96 -5.85
CA ARG A 99 -14.66 5.64 -7.10
C ARG A 99 -13.99 6.27 -8.31
N ASP A 100 -13.50 7.50 -8.16
CA ASP A 100 -12.72 8.20 -9.18
C ASP A 100 -11.39 7.48 -9.44
N LEU A 101 -10.72 7.00 -8.38
CA LEU A 101 -9.51 6.19 -8.52
C LEU A 101 -9.78 4.88 -9.28
N ILE A 102 -10.86 4.17 -8.93
CA ILE A 102 -11.27 2.94 -9.61
C ILE A 102 -11.55 3.20 -11.09
N GLU A 103 -12.24 4.29 -11.46
CA GLU A 103 -12.44 4.62 -12.87
C GLU A 103 -11.12 4.80 -13.62
N ARG A 104 -10.21 5.62 -13.09
CA ARG A 104 -8.93 5.90 -13.76
C ARG A 104 -8.10 4.63 -13.90
N ALA A 105 -7.98 3.85 -12.82
CA ALA A 105 -7.18 2.63 -12.80
C ALA A 105 -7.75 1.56 -13.73
N PHE A 106 -9.06 1.33 -13.70
CA PHE A 106 -9.70 0.27 -14.48
C PHE A 106 -9.85 0.68 -15.94
N GLY A 107 -10.18 1.95 -16.22
CA GLY A 107 -10.25 2.49 -17.57
C GLY A 107 -8.91 2.43 -18.31
N GLY A 108 -7.80 2.59 -17.58
CA GLY A 108 -6.44 2.44 -18.12
C GLY A 108 -5.96 1.00 -18.28
N THR A 109 -6.77 0.01 -17.92
CA THR A 109 -6.37 -1.41 -17.89
C THR A 109 -7.26 -2.24 -18.80
N ASP A 110 -6.70 -2.81 -19.87
CA ASP A 110 -7.47 -3.43 -20.96
C ASP A 110 -8.45 -4.52 -20.52
N PHE A 111 -8.07 -5.36 -19.56
CA PHE A 111 -8.93 -6.42 -19.05
C PHE A 111 -9.94 -5.97 -17.99
N LEU A 112 -9.83 -4.74 -17.48
CA LEU A 112 -10.74 -4.18 -16.46
C LEU A 112 -11.69 -3.10 -17.02
N LYS A 113 -11.36 -2.47 -18.15
CA LYS A 113 -12.14 -1.35 -18.68
C LYS A 113 -13.60 -1.68 -18.99
N GLY A 114 -13.89 -2.95 -19.31
CA GLY A 114 -15.23 -3.45 -19.62
C GLY A 114 -16.07 -3.86 -18.40
N LEU A 115 -15.56 -3.70 -17.17
CA LEU A 115 -16.32 -4.07 -15.97
C LEU A 115 -17.60 -3.23 -15.83
N PRO A 116 -18.74 -3.85 -15.47
CA PRO A 116 -19.97 -3.12 -15.19
C PRO A 116 -19.79 -2.05 -14.11
N GLN A 117 -20.55 -0.96 -14.23
CA GLN A 117 -20.52 0.15 -13.27
C GLN A 117 -20.82 -0.32 -11.84
N THR A 118 -21.80 -1.21 -11.69
CA THR A 118 -22.15 -1.83 -10.40
C THR A 118 -20.99 -2.59 -9.75
N ALA A 119 -20.15 -3.25 -10.55
CA ALA A 119 -18.95 -3.91 -10.03
C ALA A 119 -17.93 -2.89 -9.54
N LYS A 120 -17.69 -1.82 -10.30
CA LYS A 120 -16.80 -0.70 -9.91
C LYS A 120 -17.29 -0.01 -8.64
N ASP A 121 -18.60 0.19 -8.50
CA ASP A 121 -19.22 0.73 -7.28
C ASP A 121 -18.97 -0.20 -6.07
N GLY A 122 -19.05 -1.52 -6.28
CA GLY A 122 -18.71 -2.52 -5.27
C GLY A 122 -17.25 -2.43 -4.80
N TYR A 123 -16.30 -2.29 -5.74
CA TYR A 123 -14.89 -2.06 -5.39
C TYR A 123 -14.68 -0.74 -4.66
N ALA A 124 -15.37 0.33 -5.08
CA ALA A 124 -15.26 1.64 -4.45
C ALA A 124 -15.80 1.65 -3.01
N ALA A 125 -16.87 0.90 -2.73
CA ALA A 125 -17.47 0.77 -1.40
C ALA A 125 -16.76 -0.26 -0.49
N PHE A 126 -15.84 -1.07 -1.02
CA PHE A 126 -15.18 -2.14 -0.27
C PHE A 126 -14.53 -1.69 1.06
N PRO A 127 -13.85 -0.53 1.17
CA PRO A 127 -13.25 -0.07 2.42
C PRO A 127 -14.26 0.13 3.57
N GLU A 128 -15.53 0.37 3.26
CA GLU A 128 -16.57 0.62 4.27
C GLU A 128 -17.08 -0.66 4.94
N ARG A 129 -16.65 -1.83 4.45
CA ARG A 129 -16.98 -3.12 5.06
C ARG A 129 -16.12 -3.43 6.30
N PHE A 130 -15.09 -2.64 6.55
CA PHE A 130 -14.20 -2.81 7.69
C PHE A 130 -14.66 -1.92 8.86
N ALA A 131 -14.83 -2.52 10.04
CA ALA A 131 -15.12 -1.81 11.27
C ALA A 131 -13.86 -1.70 12.13
N CYS A 132 -13.63 -0.53 12.73
CA CYS A 132 -12.61 -0.39 13.75
C CYS A 132 -13.08 -1.04 15.06
N SER A 133 -12.22 -1.82 15.68
CA SER A 133 -12.49 -2.42 16.99
C SER A 133 -11.32 -2.19 17.93
N ASN A 134 -11.61 -1.60 19.10
CA ASN A 134 -10.64 -1.43 20.18
C ASN A 134 -10.48 -2.69 21.05
N THR A 135 -11.21 -3.79 20.75
CA THR A 135 -11.06 -5.05 21.49
C THR A 135 -9.94 -5.89 20.90
N VAL A 136 -8.79 -5.89 21.55
CA VAL A 136 -7.80 -6.96 21.37
C VAL A 136 -8.41 -8.22 21.99
N ASN A 137 -8.95 -9.10 21.15
CA ASN A 137 -9.51 -10.37 21.61
C ASN A 137 -8.36 -11.36 21.84
N THR A 138 -7.73 -11.28 23.03
CA THR A 138 -6.57 -12.10 23.42
C THR A 138 -6.86 -13.60 23.47
N ALA A 139 -8.13 -14.02 23.41
CA ALA A 139 -8.54 -15.42 23.42
C ALA A 139 -8.41 -16.15 22.06
N LYS A 140 -8.10 -15.46 20.96
CA LYS A 140 -7.94 -16.09 19.62
C LYS A 140 -6.54 -15.97 19.01
N ALA A 141 -5.54 -15.52 19.77
CA ALA A 141 -4.18 -15.35 19.27
C ALA A 141 -3.42 -16.68 19.00
N GLN A 142 -4.01 -17.85 19.28
CA GLN A 142 -3.35 -19.16 19.10
C GLN A 142 -4.06 -20.15 18.16
N THR A 143 -5.05 -19.73 17.37
CA THR A 143 -5.70 -20.66 16.42
C THR A 143 -6.04 -20.01 15.09
N GLN A 144 -5.03 -19.49 14.40
CA GLN A 144 -5.09 -19.20 12.96
C GLN A 144 -3.68 -19.24 12.34
N HIS A 145 -2.95 -20.32 12.65
CA HIS A 145 -1.67 -20.64 12.01
C HIS A 145 -1.76 -21.94 11.22
N THR A 146 -2.79 -22.11 10.38
CA THR A 146 -2.73 -23.01 9.21
C THR A 146 -3.79 -22.57 8.21
N ALA A 147 -3.40 -22.57 6.92
CA ALA A 147 -4.21 -22.24 5.74
C ALA A 147 -4.51 -20.75 5.52
N ASN A 148 -3.56 -20.01 4.94
CA ASN A 148 -3.79 -19.13 3.77
C ASN A 148 -2.57 -18.27 3.36
N MET A 149 -1.35 -18.77 3.49
CA MET A 149 -0.15 -17.97 3.17
C MET A 149 0.48 -18.26 1.80
N PHE A 150 -0.21 -18.94 0.88
CA PHE A 150 0.35 -19.21 -0.47
C PHE A 150 -0.63 -19.06 -1.65
N HIS A 151 -1.89 -18.63 -1.44
CA HIS A 151 -2.84 -18.48 -2.55
C HIS A 151 -2.92 -17.06 -3.16
N TYR A 152 -2.28 -16.06 -2.53
CA TYR A 152 -2.52 -14.64 -2.88
C TYR A 152 -1.65 -14.08 -4.00
N ILE A 153 -0.64 -14.81 -4.47
CA ILE A 153 0.36 -14.24 -5.39
C ILE A 153 0.17 -14.73 -6.85
N ALA A 154 -0.67 -15.72 -7.12
CA ALA A 154 -0.66 -16.39 -8.42
C ALA A 154 -1.80 -16.08 -9.41
N TYR A 155 -2.99 -15.61 -9.01
CA TYR A 155 -4.13 -15.54 -9.96
C TYR A 155 -5.13 -14.40 -9.72
N PRO A 156 -4.98 -13.23 -10.40
CA PRO A 156 -5.91 -12.11 -10.27
C PRO A 156 -7.31 -12.37 -10.88
N ALA A 157 -7.42 -13.27 -11.86
CA ALA A 157 -8.67 -13.53 -12.59
C ALA A 157 -9.65 -14.47 -11.86
N LEU A 158 -9.17 -15.31 -10.93
CA LEU A 158 -9.99 -16.37 -10.33
C LEU A 158 -10.94 -15.90 -9.20
N TYR A 159 -10.69 -14.74 -8.56
CA TYR A 159 -11.61 -14.24 -7.52
C TYR A 159 -12.89 -13.63 -8.09
N VAL A 160 -12.81 -12.98 -9.26
CA VAL A 160 -13.98 -12.39 -9.94
C VAL A 160 -14.98 -13.47 -10.36
N TYR A 161 -14.50 -14.64 -10.78
CA TYR A 161 -15.35 -15.72 -11.28
C TYR A 161 -16.10 -16.46 -10.15
N LYS A 162 -15.51 -16.62 -8.96
CA LYS A 162 -16.11 -17.43 -7.89
C LYS A 162 -17.33 -16.79 -7.21
N GLN A 163 -17.49 -15.46 -7.28
CA GLN A 163 -18.69 -14.77 -6.78
C GLN A 163 -19.86 -14.74 -7.77
N LEU A 164 -19.61 -14.93 -9.07
CA LEU A 164 -20.67 -14.89 -10.09
C LEU A 164 -21.42 -16.22 -10.27
N VAL A 165 -20.89 -17.34 -9.73
CA VAL A 165 -21.46 -18.70 -9.92
C VAL A 165 -22.21 -19.20 -8.69
N SER A 166 -22.46 -18.36 -7.68
CA SER A 166 -23.34 -18.68 -6.53
C SER A 166 -24.65 -17.88 -6.55
N SER A 167 -25.14 -17.54 -7.74
CA SER A 167 -26.51 -17.06 -7.97
C SER A 167 -27.03 -17.67 -9.26
#